data_AF-B9M7L6-F1
#
_entry.id   AF-B9M7L6-F1
#
_cell.length_a   1.000
_cell.length_b   1.000
_cell.length_c   1.000
_cell.angle_alpha   90.00
_cell.angle_beta   90.00
_cell.angle_gamma   90.00
#
_symmetry.space_group_name_H-M   'P 1'
#
loop_
_entity.id
_entity.type
_entity.pdbx_description
1 polymer ?
#
loop_
_entity_poly.entity_id
_entity_poly.type
_entity_poly.pdbx_seq_one_letter_code
_entity_poly.pdbx_strand_id
1 'polypeptide(L)'
;MNLIEKERLRKRLERLAWLTDSSIPVPGLNARVGIDPLIGLLPWFGDAIGALLSSYIVAVAARLGAPKSVLMKMGFNVAVDAIIGVVPGVGDLFDLGWKANQRNVRLLEYYIERPHQAVVTSRLFLAFLTLLLVGTVIGIGFLGFWLVRWLWLAVSGHGSW
;
A
#
# COMPACT_ATOMS: atom_id res chain seq x y z
N MET A 1 -8.77 -22.03 14.77
CA MET A 1 -7.47 -21.59 15.32
C MET A 1 -7.39 -22.09 16.76
N ASN A 2 -6.59 -23.11 17.02
CA ASN A 2 -6.58 -23.79 18.31
C ASN A 2 -5.72 -23.02 19.34
N LEU A 3 -5.95 -23.19 20.64
CA LEU A 3 -5.23 -22.45 21.69
C LEU A 3 -3.69 -22.63 21.59
N ILE A 4 -3.26 -23.80 21.15
CA ILE A 4 -1.85 -24.16 20.93
C ILE A 4 -1.21 -23.34 19.80
N GLU A 5 -1.97 -22.99 18.76
CA GLU A 5 -1.47 -22.13 17.67
C GLU A 5 -1.30 -20.68 18.14
N LYS A 6 -2.21 -20.18 18.98
CA LYS A 6 -2.10 -18.84 19.58
C LYS A 6 -0.86 -18.72 20.45
N GLU A 7 -0.55 -19.72 21.26
CA GLU A 7 0.64 -19.73 22.12
C GLU A 7 1.95 -19.81 21.33
N ARG A 8 2.00 -20.61 20.25
CA ARG A 8 3.19 -20.67 19.38
C ARG A 8 3.41 -19.36 18.62
N LEU A 9 2.32 -18.72 18.18
CA LEU A 9 2.38 -17.41 17.55
C LEU A 9 2.88 -16.35 18.54
N ARG A 10 2.39 -16.37 19.79
CA ARG A 10 2.84 -15.48 20.87
C ARG A 10 4.32 -15.65 21.19
N LYS A 11 4.83 -16.88 21.33
CA LYS A 11 6.27 -17.13 21.57
C LYS A 11 7.16 -16.70 20.41
N ARG A 12 6.68 -16.77 19.17
CA ARG A 12 7.39 -16.23 18.00
C ARG A 12 7.37 -14.69 17.97
N LEU A 13 6.24 -14.09 18.34
CA LEU A 13 6.11 -12.64 18.48
C LEU A 13 7.00 -12.09 19.61
N GLU A 14 7.11 -12.78 20.74
CA GLU A 14 8.01 -12.41 21.84
C GLU A 14 9.50 -12.46 21.42
N ARG A 15 9.91 -13.45 20.61
CA ARG A 15 11.28 -13.50 20.06
C ARG A 15 11.55 -12.43 19.00
N LEU A 16 10.54 -12.08 18.19
CA LEU A 16 10.66 -11.02 17.19
C LEU A 16 10.63 -9.63 17.82
N ALA A 17 9.85 -9.44 18.90
CA ALA A 17 9.90 -8.26 19.74
C ALA A 17 11.29 -8.12 20.36
N TRP A 18 11.85 -9.18 20.95
CA TRP A 18 13.21 -9.16 21.52
C TRP A 18 14.31 -8.80 20.50
N LEU A 19 14.19 -9.28 19.25
CA LEU A 19 15.08 -8.92 18.14
C LEU A 19 14.91 -7.48 17.63
N THR A 20 13.73 -6.88 17.84
CA THR A 20 13.45 -5.48 17.45
C THR A 20 13.79 -4.50 18.60
N ASP A 21 13.77 -4.95 19.86
CA ASP A 21 13.74 -4.10 21.07
C ASP A 21 15.07 -4.07 21.85
N SER A 22 16.12 -4.75 21.35
CA SER A 22 17.47 -4.67 21.92
C SER A 22 18.32 -3.65 21.15
N SER A 23 18.06 -2.35 21.35
CA SER A 23 18.93 -1.25 20.91
C SER A 23 19.06 -0.22 22.04
N ILE A 24 20.05 -0.49 22.91
CA ILE A 24 20.85 0.39 23.79
C ILE A 24 20.12 1.58 24.46
N PRO A 25 19.98 1.58 25.81
CA PRO A 25 19.48 2.75 26.55
C PRO A 25 20.53 3.88 26.56
N VAL A 26 20.11 5.09 26.17
CA VAL A 26 20.91 6.32 26.37
C VAL A 26 20.49 6.95 27.70
N PRO A 27 21.42 7.18 28.64
CA PRO A 27 21.09 7.75 29.94
C PRO A 27 20.82 9.25 29.81
N GLY A 28 19.63 9.70 30.26
CA GLY A 28 19.30 11.13 30.39
C GLY A 28 18.07 11.64 29.63
N LEU A 29 17.42 10.83 28.78
CA LEU A 29 16.19 11.22 28.06
C LEU A 29 15.11 10.15 28.24
N ASN A 30 13.92 10.53 28.72
CA ASN A 30 12.74 9.65 28.79
C ASN A 30 12.03 9.50 27.42
N ALA A 31 12.81 9.25 26.36
CA ALA A 31 12.30 8.95 25.02
C ALA A 31 13.12 7.81 24.39
N ARG A 32 12.43 6.81 23.83
CA ARG A 32 13.05 5.66 23.15
C ARG A 32 13.10 5.95 21.66
N VAL A 33 14.30 6.13 21.12
CA VAL A 33 14.56 6.52 19.72
C VAL A 33 15.44 5.49 19.03
N GLY A 34 14.97 5.00 17.88
CA GLY A 34 15.82 4.40 16.85
C GLY A 34 16.00 5.39 15.69
N ILE A 35 17.25 5.83 15.49
CA ILE A 35 17.84 6.61 14.37
C ILE A 35 17.41 8.08 14.12
N ASP A 36 16.93 8.82 15.11
CA ASP A 36 16.56 10.23 14.88
C ASP A 36 17.69 11.30 14.80
N PRO A 37 18.92 11.18 15.33
CA PRO A 37 19.77 12.40 15.40
C PRO A 37 20.63 12.78 14.17
N LEU A 38 20.77 11.95 13.13
CA LEU A 38 21.60 12.28 11.94
C LEU A 38 20.80 12.86 10.76
N ILE A 39 19.47 12.86 10.84
CA ILE A 39 18.55 13.04 9.70
C ILE A 39 18.11 14.51 9.52
N GLY A 40 18.40 15.40 10.47
CA GLY A 40 17.90 16.78 10.48
C GLY A 40 18.52 17.79 9.49
N LEU A 41 19.34 17.39 8.50
CA LEU A 41 20.17 18.35 7.73
C LEU A 41 19.92 18.44 6.20
N LEU A 42 19.03 17.64 5.58
CA LEU A 42 18.86 17.68 4.11
C LEU A 42 17.38 17.70 3.64
N PRO A 43 17.00 18.60 2.72
CA PRO A 43 15.60 18.83 2.33
C PRO A 43 14.89 17.66 1.62
N TRP A 44 15.58 16.59 1.20
CA TRP A 44 15.02 15.40 0.52
C TRP A 44 14.52 14.27 1.44
N PHE A 45 14.55 14.44 2.76
CA PHE A 45 14.19 13.35 3.69
C PHE A 45 12.69 13.06 3.83
N GLY A 46 11.81 13.91 3.31
CA GLY A 46 10.37 13.74 3.43
C GLY A 46 9.82 12.42 2.88
N ASP A 47 10.19 12.12 1.65
CA ASP A 47 9.77 10.89 0.97
C ASP A 47 10.38 9.65 1.63
N ALA A 48 11.62 9.75 2.13
CA ALA A 48 12.31 8.66 2.82
C ALA A 48 11.62 8.32 4.15
N ILE A 49 11.26 9.34 4.94
CA ILE A 49 10.53 9.17 6.22
C ILE A 49 9.12 8.64 5.95
N GLY A 50 8.42 9.18 4.95
CA GLY A 50 7.09 8.72 4.56
C GLY A 50 7.09 7.26 4.10
N ALA A 51 8.08 6.86 3.30
CA ALA A 51 8.26 5.47 2.86
C ALA A 51 8.61 4.54 4.03
N LEU A 52 9.48 4.98 4.93
CA LEU A 52 9.85 4.22 6.13
C LEU A 52 8.62 3.96 7.02
N LEU A 53 7.83 5.00 7.31
CA LEU A 53 6.62 4.90 8.11
C LEU A 53 5.57 3.99 7.46
N SER A 54 5.36 4.14 6.16
CA SER A 54 4.45 3.29 5.38
C SER A 54 4.86 1.82 5.44
N SER A 55 6.16 1.54 5.26
CA SER A 55 6.71 0.20 5.30
C SER A 55 6.57 -0.44 6.70
N TYR A 56 6.77 0.36 7.75
CA TYR A 56 6.62 -0.08 9.12
C TYR A 56 5.17 -0.48 9.44
N ILE A 57 4.17 0.34 9.07
CA ILE A 57 2.75 0.05 9.31
C ILE A 57 2.33 -1.25 8.60
N VAL A 58 2.77 -1.47 7.35
CA VAL A 58 2.51 -2.70 6.61
C VAL A 58 3.21 -3.90 7.26
N ALA A 59 4.46 -3.74 7.71
CA ALA A 59 5.20 -4.79 8.39
C ALA A 59 4.53 -5.22 9.71
N VAL A 60 4.01 -4.26 10.49
CA VAL A 60 3.23 -4.54 11.70
C VAL A 60 1.98 -5.35 11.36
N ALA A 61 1.21 -4.92 10.36
CA ALA A 61 0.02 -5.65 9.91
C ALA A 61 0.36 -7.09 9.47
N ALA A 62 1.47 -7.29 8.76
CA ALA A 62 1.92 -8.61 8.33
C ALA A 62 2.33 -9.49 9.53
N ARG A 63 3.03 -8.92 10.52
CA ARG A 63 3.39 -9.61 11.77
C ARG A 63 2.15 -10.01 12.59
N LEU A 64 1.10 -9.20 12.56
CA LEU A 64 -0.21 -9.50 13.17
C LEU A 64 -1.02 -10.56 12.40
N GLY A 65 -0.48 -11.09 11.30
CA GLY A 65 -1.13 -12.12 10.49
C GLY A 65 -2.25 -11.58 9.62
N ALA A 66 -2.23 -10.29 9.27
CA ALA A 66 -3.18 -9.74 8.31
C ALA A 66 -3.14 -10.54 6.99
N PRO A 67 -4.29 -10.93 6.44
CA PRO A 67 -4.34 -11.72 5.22
C PRO A 67 -3.84 -10.90 4.04
N LYS A 68 -3.31 -11.59 3.02
CA LYS A 68 -2.74 -10.97 1.81
C LYS A 68 -3.66 -9.93 1.18
N SER A 69 -4.98 -10.12 1.21
CA SER A 69 -5.93 -9.13 0.66
C SER A 69 -5.89 -7.79 1.39
N VAL A 70 -5.74 -7.79 2.72
CA VAL A 70 -5.62 -6.58 3.54
C VAL A 70 -4.26 -5.92 3.28
N LEU A 71 -3.18 -6.71 3.28
CA LEU A 71 -1.83 -6.19 3.00
C LEU A 71 -1.71 -5.58 1.59
N MET A 72 -2.29 -6.22 0.58
CA MET A 72 -2.34 -5.69 -0.79
C MET A 72 -3.13 -4.39 -0.87
N LYS A 73 -4.23 -4.27 -0.12
CA LYS A 73 -4.99 -3.01 -0.02
C LYS A 73 -4.17 -1.92 0.68
N MET A 74 -3.39 -2.27 1.71
CA MET A 74 -2.49 -1.34 2.36
C MET A 74 -1.37 -0.87 1.43
N GLY A 75 -0.77 -1.80 0.67
CA GLY A 75 0.23 -1.49 -0.35
C GLY A 75 -0.33 -0.61 -1.47
N PHE A 76 -1.56 -0.86 -1.91
CA PHE A 76 -2.24 0.00 -2.88
C PHE A 76 -2.38 1.44 -2.38
N ASN A 77 -2.77 1.65 -1.12
CA ASN A 77 -2.86 3.00 -0.55
C ASN A 77 -1.51 3.74 -0.60
N VAL A 78 -0.40 3.04 -0.33
CA VAL A 78 0.97 3.61 -0.41
C VAL A 78 1.35 3.88 -1.86
N ALA A 79 1.06 2.98 -2.78
CA ALA A 79 1.40 3.13 -4.20
C ALA A 79 0.66 4.32 -4.84
N VAL A 80 -0.64 4.47 -4.57
CA VAL A 80 -1.42 5.61 -5.04
C VAL A 80 -0.84 6.92 -4.53
N ASP A 81 -0.45 6.95 -3.27
CA ASP A 81 0.09 8.15 -2.64
C ASP A 81 1.49 8.50 -3.16
N ALA A 82 2.36 7.51 -3.35
CA ALA A 82 3.65 7.71 -4.00
C ALA A 82 3.53 8.25 -5.43
N ILE A 83 2.56 7.76 -6.22
CA ILE A 83 2.30 8.28 -7.57
C ILE A 83 1.86 9.75 -7.52
N ILE A 84 1.02 10.11 -6.55
CA ILE A 84 0.57 11.50 -6.38
C ILE A 84 1.72 12.39 -5.89
N GLY A 85 2.56 11.88 -4.98
CA GLY A 85 3.72 12.59 -4.41
C GLY A 85 4.78 12.99 -5.45
N VAL A 86 4.89 12.22 -6.54
CA VAL A 86 5.86 12.47 -7.63
C VAL A 86 5.41 13.60 -8.58
N VAL A 87 4.16 14.09 -8.48
CA VAL A 87 3.64 15.17 -9.34
C VAL A 87 4.17 16.53 -8.86
N PRO A 88 5.00 17.24 -9.65
CA PRO A 88 5.58 18.52 -9.24
C PRO A 88 4.52 19.65 -9.22
N GLY A 89 4.67 20.59 -8.27
CA GLY A 89 3.84 21.80 -8.19
C GLY A 89 2.73 21.77 -7.14
N VAL A 90 2.61 20.70 -6.35
CA VAL A 90 1.68 20.66 -5.22
C VAL A 90 2.48 20.63 -3.92
N GLY A 91 2.95 21.83 -3.53
CA GLY A 91 3.72 22.06 -2.30
C GLY A 91 2.96 21.74 -1.02
N ASP A 92 1.63 21.66 -1.10
CA ASP A 92 0.74 21.22 -0.01
C ASP A 92 0.62 19.68 0.09
N LEU A 93 1.29 18.91 -0.79
CA LEU A 93 1.18 17.44 -0.92
C LEU A 93 1.66 16.64 0.29
N PHE A 94 2.49 17.21 1.16
CA PHE A 94 3.03 16.48 2.30
C PHE A 94 1.91 15.97 3.23
N ASP A 95 0.75 16.65 3.24
CA ASP A 95 -0.46 16.20 3.92
C ASP A 95 -1.11 14.95 3.28
N LEU A 96 -0.80 14.61 2.03
CA LEU A 96 -1.31 13.39 1.37
C LEU A 96 -0.58 12.14 1.87
N GLY A 97 0.73 12.23 2.11
CA GLY A 97 1.55 11.18 2.74
C GLY A 97 0.96 10.66 4.05
N TRP A 98 0.51 11.59 4.89
CA TRP A 98 -0.16 11.29 6.13
C TRP A 98 -1.52 10.58 5.90
N LYS A 99 -2.24 10.86 4.80
CA LYS A 99 -3.52 10.20 4.47
C LYS A 99 -3.35 8.72 4.12
N ALA A 100 -2.31 8.31 3.39
CA ALA A 100 -2.08 6.89 3.09
C ALA A 100 -1.76 6.09 4.36
N ASN A 101 -0.85 6.62 5.19
CA ASN A 101 -0.50 6.03 6.47
C ASN A 101 -1.70 5.95 7.42
N GLN A 102 -2.49 7.02 7.55
CA GLN A 102 -3.72 6.99 8.32
C GLN A 102 -4.75 5.98 7.79
N ARG A 103 -4.92 5.88 6.46
CA ARG A 103 -5.83 4.89 5.85
C ARG A 103 -5.39 3.47 6.19
N ASN A 104 -4.09 3.22 6.20
CA ASN A 104 -3.51 1.93 6.57
C ASN A 104 -3.67 1.61 8.05
N VAL A 105 -3.45 2.59 8.93
CA VAL A 105 -3.72 2.44 10.37
C VAL A 105 -5.20 2.14 10.61
N ARG A 106 -6.12 2.93 10.03
CA ARG A 106 -7.57 2.67 10.15
C ARG A 106 -7.98 1.31 9.60
N LEU A 107 -7.40 0.88 8.48
CA LEU A 107 -7.66 -0.44 7.91
C LEU A 107 -7.14 -1.56 8.82
N LEU A 108 -6.00 -1.35 9.48
CA LEU A 108 -5.44 -2.28 10.45
C LEU A 108 -6.29 -2.34 11.73
N GLU A 109 -6.68 -1.20 12.29
CA GLU A 109 -7.63 -1.11 13.42
C GLU A 109 -8.92 -1.85 13.09
N TYR A 110 -9.50 -1.57 11.92
CA TYR A 110 -10.70 -2.26 11.45
C TYR A 110 -10.50 -3.78 11.28
N TYR A 111 -9.30 -4.22 10.86
CA TYR A 111 -8.96 -5.64 10.80
C TYR A 111 -8.84 -6.28 12.19
N ILE A 112 -8.28 -5.56 13.16
CA ILE A 112 -8.18 -6.04 14.55
C ILE A 112 -9.58 -6.18 15.17
N GLU A 113 -10.45 -5.17 14.98
CA GLU A 113 -11.81 -5.18 15.50
C GLU A 113 -12.71 -6.19 14.79
N ARG A 114 -12.61 -6.27 13.46
CA ARG A 114 -13.52 -7.04 12.61
C ARG A 114 -12.76 -7.79 11.51
N PRO A 115 -11.98 -8.83 11.86
CA PRO A 115 -11.05 -9.47 10.93
C PRO A 115 -11.76 -10.03 9.70
N HIS A 116 -12.89 -10.72 9.88
CA HIS A 116 -13.65 -11.29 8.77
C HIS A 116 -14.16 -10.22 7.79
N GLN A 117 -14.72 -9.12 8.30
CA GLN A 117 -15.26 -8.05 7.45
C GLN A 117 -14.13 -7.32 6.71
N ALA A 118 -13.01 -7.06 7.39
CA ALA A 118 -11.83 -6.47 6.77
C ALA A 118 -11.27 -7.34 5.62
N VAL A 119 -11.29 -8.67 5.77
CA VAL A 119 -10.89 -9.58 4.67
C VAL A 119 -11.84 -9.44 3.49
N VAL A 120 -13.15 -9.55 3.71
CA VAL A 120 -14.16 -9.53 2.64
C VAL A 120 -14.12 -8.21 1.89
N THR A 121 -14.16 -7.08 2.60
CA THR A 121 -14.09 -5.75 1.99
C THR A 121 -12.79 -5.55 1.21
N SER A 122 -11.67 -6.09 1.68
CA SER A 122 -10.39 -6.01 0.96
C SER A 122 -10.35 -6.92 -0.27
N ARG A 123 -10.97 -8.11 -0.22
CA ARG A 123 -11.09 -9.00 -1.38
C ARG A 123 -12.00 -8.40 -2.44
N LEU A 124 -13.15 -7.84 -2.06
CA LEU A 124 -14.05 -7.17 -2.97
C LEU A 124 -13.38 -5.97 -3.64
N PHE A 125 -12.63 -5.18 -2.86
CA PHE A 125 -11.83 -4.09 -3.40
C PHE A 125 -10.84 -4.58 -4.46
N LEU A 126 -10.10 -5.66 -4.19
CA LEU A 126 -9.15 -6.24 -5.15
C LEU A 126 -9.84 -6.85 -6.38
N ALA A 127 -10.99 -7.51 -6.19
CA ALA A 127 -11.78 -8.05 -7.29
C ALA A 127 -12.28 -6.92 -8.21
N PHE A 128 -12.79 -5.84 -7.64
CA PHE A 128 -13.20 -4.66 -8.39
C PHE A 128 -12.00 -4.01 -9.12
N LEU A 129 -10.86 -3.83 -8.44
CA LEU A 129 -9.66 -3.25 -9.01
C LEU A 129 -9.14 -4.07 -10.20
N THR A 130 -9.11 -5.41 -10.07
CA THR A 130 -8.70 -6.31 -11.15
C THR A 130 -9.69 -6.31 -12.31
N LEU A 131 -10.99 -6.35 -12.04
CA LEU A 131 -12.03 -6.20 -13.07
C LEU A 131 -11.90 -4.88 -13.84
N LEU A 132 -11.66 -3.77 -13.13
CA LEU A 132 -11.48 -2.45 -13.74
C LEU A 132 -10.25 -2.41 -14.66
N LEU A 133 -9.13 -2.98 -14.22
CA LEU A 133 -7.91 -3.07 -15.03
C LEU A 133 -8.12 -3.92 -16.28
N VAL A 134 -8.72 -5.10 -16.14
CA VAL A 134 -9.02 -6.00 -17.26
C VAL A 134 -10.00 -5.34 -18.23
N GLY A 135 -11.06 -4.71 -17.72
CA GLY A 135 -12.04 -3.98 -18.52
C GLY A 135 -11.39 -2.84 -19.32
N THR A 136 -10.48 -2.09 -18.70
CA THR A 136 -9.70 -1.04 -19.37
C THR A 136 -8.86 -1.60 -20.51
N VAL A 137 -8.12 -2.69 -20.27
CA VAL A 137 -7.28 -3.32 -21.30
C VAL A 137 -8.12 -3.84 -22.47
N ILE A 138 -9.23 -4.51 -22.18
CA ILE A 138 -10.18 -4.99 -23.19
C ILE A 138 -10.75 -3.81 -23.98
N GLY A 139 -11.15 -2.74 -23.30
CA GLY A 139 -11.69 -1.53 -23.92
C GLY A 139 -10.69 -0.88 -24.88
N ILE A 140 -9.42 -0.72 -24.47
CA ILE A 140 -8.35 -0.20 -25.32
C ILE A 140 -8.15 -1.10 -26.55
N GLY A 141 -8.10 -2.42 -26.35
CA GLY A 141 -7.97 -3.38 -27.45
C GLY A 141 -9.16 -3.33 -28.43
N PHE A 142 -10.38 -3.23 -27.91
CA PHE A 142 -11.59 -3.10 -28.70
C PHE A 142 -11.60 -1.80 -29.51
N LEU A 143 -11.25 -0.67 -28.88
CA LEU A 143 -11.12 0.62 -29.55
C LEU A 143 -10.06 0.57 -30.66
N GLY A 144 -8.90 -0.03 -30.40
CA GLY A 144 -7.85 -0.22 -31.40
C GLY A 144 -8.31 -1.07 -32.58
N PHE A 145 -8.95 -2.21 -32.31
CA PHE A 145 -9.53 -3.05 -33.36
C PHE A 145 -10.58 -2.31 -34.20
N TRP A 146 -11.46 -1.57 -33.53
CA TRP A 146 -12.53 -0.81 -34.19
C TRP A 146 -11.96 0.30 -35.08
N LEU A 147 -10.93 0.99 -34.61
CA LEU A 147 -10.20 2.01 -35.38
C LEU A 147 -9.52 1.42 -36.61
N VAL A 148 -8.82 0.30 -36.47
CA VAL A 148 -8.15 -0.39 -37.61
C VAL A 148 -9.18 -0.83 -38.65
N ARG A 149 -10.31 -1.41 -38.21
CA ARG A 149 -11.40 -1.81 -39.09
C ARG A 149 -11.98 -0.61 -39.84
N TRP A 150 -12.20 0.51 -39.14
CA TRP A 150 -12.72 1.74 -39.74
C TRP A 150 -11.78 2.29 -40.82
N LEU A 151 -10.46 2.33 -40.53
CA LEU A 151 -9.43 2.75 -41.49
C LEU A 151 -9.40 1.84 -42.73
N TRP A 152 -9.46 0.52 -42.52
CA TRP A 152 -9.49 -0.45 -43.62
C TRP A 152 -10.68 -0.21 -44.56
N LEU A 153 -11.87 -0.02 -43.99
CA LEU A 153 -13.09 0.27 -44.77
C LEU A 153 -12.97 1.58 -45.53
N ALA A 154 -12.45 2.64 -44.91
CA ALA A 154 -12.25 3.93 -45.56
C ALA A 154 -11.30 3.87 -46.77
N VAL A 155 -10.21 3.09 -46.67
CA VAL A 155 -9.25 2.89 -47.77
C VAL A 155 -9.83 1.98 -48.86
N SER A 156 -10.53 0.91 -48.49
CA SER A 156 -11.13 -0.04 -49.46
C SER A 156 -12.36 0.53 -50.19
N GLY A 157 -13.03 1.53 -49.63
CA GLY A 157 -14.23 2.16 -50.22
C GLY A 157 -13.99 3.03 -51.45
N HIS A 158 -12.73 3.27 -51.85
CA HIS A 158 -12.37 4.11 -53.00
C HIS A 158 -11.97 3.30 -54.26
N GLY A 159 -12.19 1.97 -54.26
CA GLY A 159 -11.60 1.05 -55.24
C GLY A 159 -12.53 0.35 -56.25
N SER A 160 -13.84 0.62 -56.28
CA SER A 160 -14.76 -0.02 -57.24
C SER A 160 -15.14 0.95 -58.37
N TRP A 161 -14.38 0.89 -59.48
CA TRP A 161 -14.75 1.37 -60.81
C TRP A 161 -15.29 0.21 -61.65
#